data_AF-A0A849Z4J9-F1
#
_entry.id   AF-A0A849Z4J9-F1
#
_cell.length_a   1.000
_cell.length_b   1.000
_cell.length_c   1.000
_cell.angle_alpha   90.00
_cell.angle_beta   90.00
_cell.angle_gamma   90.00
#
_symmetry.space_group_name_H-M   'P 1'
#
loop_
_entity.id
_entity.type
_entity.pdbx_description
1 polymer ?
#
loop_
_entity_poly.entity_id
_entity_poly.type
_entity_poly.pdbx_seq_one_letter_code
_entity_poly.pdbx_strand_id
1 'polypeptide(L)'
;MRYVATSFGSAGDFLPTLAIAHALHSAGHEVVFVTNPFHERAVRAAGVEYVAAGELVDLYKLIIEQPHILRTTDGIKILAQDLASTFFAPTY
;
A
#
# COMPACT_ATOMS: atom_id res chain seq x y z
N MET A 1 -11.62 -20.86 -7.78
CA MET A 1 -12.35 -19.85 -6.99
C MET A 1 -11.80 -18.47 -7.31
N ARG A 2 -12.51 -17.40 -6.97
CA ARG A 2 -12.10 -16.01 -7.22
C ARG A 2 -11.67 -15.35 -5.90
N TYR A 3 -10.49 -14.76 -5.89
CA TYR A 3 -9.93 -14.06 -4.73
C TYR A 3 -9.52 -12.65 -5.10
N VAL A 4 -9.74 -11.73 -4.16
CA VAL A 4 -9.19 -10.37 -4.18
C VAL A 4 -8.20 -10.29 -3.04
N ALA A 5 -6.91 -10.10 -3.36
CA ALA A 5 -5.87 -9.81 -2.38
C ALA A 5 -5.61 -8.31 -2.37
N THR A 6 -5.34 -7.75 -1.20
CA THR A 6 -5.04 -6.32 -1.07
C THR A 6 -4.07 -6.03 0.07
N SER A 7 -3.18 -5.08 -0.16
CA SER A 7 -2.23 -4.54 0.81
C SER A 7 -1.80 -3.17 0.31
N PHE A 8 -1.62 -2.22 1.23
CA PHE A 8 -1.24 -0.84 0.94
C PHE A 8 -0.13 -0.33 1.87
N GLY A 9 0.35 -1.18 2.79
CA GLY A 9 1.35 -0.79 3.76
C GLY A 9 2.76 -0.92 3.21
N SER A 10 3.65 -1.43 4.05
CA SER A 10 5.07 -1.57 3.76
C SER A 10 5.38 -2.96 3.21
N ALA A 11 6.67 -3.27 3.05
CA ALA A 11 7.10 -4.64 2.75
C ALA A 11 6.60 -5.67 3.78
N GLY A 12 6.31 -5.26 5.02
CA GLY A 12 5.90 -6.15 6.11
C GLY A 12 4.55 -6.83 5.87
N ASP A 13 3.54 -6.11 5.37
CA ASP A 13 2.23 -6.67 4.99
C ASP A 13 2.17 -7.03 3.50
N PHE A 14 2.87 -6.30 2.64
CA PHE A 14 2.84 -6.52 1.20
C PHE A 14 3.42 -7.87 0.77
N LEU A 15 4.63 -8.21 1.22
CA LEU A 15 5.32 -9.42 0.74
C LEU A 15 4.62 -10.72 1.16
N PRO A 16 4.16 -10.88 2.43
CA PRO A 16 3.40 -12.08 2.80
C PRO A 16 2.09 -12.19 2.03
N THR A 17 1.37 -11.08 1.83
CA THR A 17 0.10 -11.07 1.08
C THR A 17 0.34 -11.44 -0.38
N LEU A 18 1.40 -10.93 -0.99
CA LEU A 18 1.80 -11.28 -2.36
C LEU A 18 2.18 -12.75 -2.50
N ALA A 19 2.89 -13.31 -1.52
CA ALA A 19 3.25 -14.73 -1.52
C ALA A 19 2.00 -15.63 -1.48
N ILE A 20 1.01 -15.28 -0.65
CA ILE A 20 -0.27 -16.00 -0.58
C ILE A 20 -1.04 -15.87 -1.91
N ALA A 21 -1.13 -14.67 -2.47
CA ALA A 21 -1.80 -14.43 -3.75
C ALA A 21 -1.16 -15.24 -4.88
N HIS A 22 0.17 -15.28 -4.94
CA HIS A 22 0.93 -16.09 -5.89
C HIS A 22 0.65 -17.59 -5.71
N ALA A 23 0.62 -18.08 -4.46
CA ALA A 23 0.33 -19.48 -4.17
C ALA A 23 -1.10 -19.88 -4.63
N LEU A 24 -2.09 -19.02 -4.34
CA LEU A 24 -3.47 -19.22 -4.79
C LEU A 24 -3.58 -19.22 -6.32
N HIS A 25 -2.91 -18.28 -6.98
CA HIS A 25 -2.87 -18.20 -8.44
C HIS A 25 -2.22 -19.46 -9.04
N SER A 26 -1.10 -19.92 -8.47
CA SER A 26 -0.38 -21.12 -8.92
C SER A 26 -1.18 -22.41 -8.70
N ALA A 27 -2.11 -22.41 -7.74
CA ALA A 27 -3.07 -23.50 -7.53
C ALA A 27 -4.25 -23.49 -8.54
N GLY A 28 -4.25 -22.58 -9.52
CA GLY A 28 -5.28 -22.47 -10.55
C GLY A 28 -6.50 -21.65 -10.13
N HIS A 29 -6.39 -20.81 -9.11
CA HIS A 29 -7.45 -19.86 -8.75
C HIS A 29 -7.33 -18.56 -9.53
N GLU A 30 -8.47 -17.91 -9.75
CA GLU A 30 -8.50 -16.55 -10.29
C GLU A 30 -8.18 -15.58 -9.15
N VAL A 31 -7.08 -14.85 -9.25
CA VAL A 31 -6.60 -13.94 -8.21
C VAL A 31 -6.28 -12.60 -8.83
N VAL A 32 -6.91 -11.56 -8.28
CA VAL A 32 -6.56 -10.17 -8.56
C VAL A 32 -5.96 -9.53 -7.32
N PHE A 33 -4.90 -8.75 -7.51
CA PHE A 33 -4.23 -8.01 -6.45
C PHE A 33 -4.50 -6.52 -6.61
N VAL A 34 -5.23 -5.94 -5.65
CA VAL A 34 -5.58 -4.51 -5.62
C VAL A 34 -4.64 -3.79 -4.67
N THR A 35 -3.83 -2.86 -5.19
CA THR A 35 -2.80 -2.15 -4.39
C THR A 35 -2.41 -0.81 -5.02
N ASN A 36 -1.57 -0.05 -4.30
CA ASN A 36 -1.01 1.21 -4.78
C ASN A 36 -0.17 0.97 -6.06
N PRO A 37 -0.18 1.90 -7.04
CA PRO A 37 0.69 1.83 -8.23
C PRO A 37 2.18 1.60 -7.95
N PHE A 38 2.67 2.02 -6.79
CA PHE A 38 4.03 1.74 -6.34
C PHE A 38 4.40 0.24 -6.38
N HIS A 39 3.44 -0.66 -6.15
CA HIS A 39 3.67 -2.10 -6.08
C HIS A 39 3.42 -2.87 -7.39
N GLU A 40 2.98 -2.21 -8.46
CA GLU A 40 2.59 -2.85 -9.73
C GLU A 40 3.65 -3.83 -10.25
N ARG A 41 4.92 -3.40 -10.26
CA ARG A 41 6.03 -4.21 -10.76
C ARG A 41 6.17 -5.53 -10.01
N ALA A 42 6.01 -5.50 -8.69
CA ALA A 42 6.14 -6.69 -7.85
C ALA A 42 4.95 -7.66 -8.06
N VAL A 43 3.73 -7.14 -8.14
CA VAL A 43 2.53 -7.94 -8.40
C VAL A 43 2.63 -8.64 -9.77
N ARG A 44 2.98 -7.90 -10.82
CA ARG A 44 3.13 -8.46 -12.17
C ARG A 44 4.26 -9.49 -12.23
N ALA A 45 5.38 -9.24 -11.55
CA ALA A 45 6.49 -10.19 -11.48
C ALA A 45 6.12 -11.49 -10.76
N ALA A 46 5.17 -11.46 -9.82
CA ALA A 46 4.61 -12.65 -9.18
C ALA A 46 3.59 -13.40 -10.06
N GLY A 47 3.31 -12.91 -11.27
CA GLY A 47 2.37 -13.52 -12.20
C GLY A 47 0.90 -13.38 -11.81
N VAL A 48 0.57 -12.45 -10.90
CA VAL A 48 -0.80 -12.20 -10.44
C VAL A 48 -1.39 -11.01 -11.22
N GLU A 49 -2.70 -11.01 -11.47
CA GLU A 49 -3.39 -9.88 -12.10
C GLU A 49 -3.34 -8.66 -11.17
N TYR A 50 -2.95 -7.51 -11.72
CA TYR A 50 -2.79 -6.25 -10.98
C TYR A 50 -3.95 -5.30 -11.27
N VAL A 51 -4.51 -4.70 -10.22
CA VAL A 51 -5.46 -3.60 -10.29
C VAL A 51 -4.96 -2.44 -9.44
N ALA A 52 -4.85 -1.27 -10.07
CA ALA A 52 -4.44 -0.04 -9.42
C ALA A 52 -5.53 0.49 -8.47
N ALA A 53 -5.14 0.92 -7.28
CA ALA A 53 -6.00 1.63 -6.34
C ALA A 53 -5.27 2.81 -5.71
N GLY A 54 -5.90 3.99 -5.77
CA GLY A 54 -5.33 5.24 -5.27
C GLY A 54 -4.30 5.87 -6.21
N GLU A 55 -3.75 7.00 -5.78
CA GLU A 55 -2.68 7.71 -6.49
C GLU A 55 -1.32 7.05 -6.25
N LEU A 56 -0.37 7.23 -7.17
CA LEU A 56 1.00 6.77 -6.96
C LEU A 56 1.61 7.52 -5.77
N VAL A 57 1.89 6.79 -4.70
CA VAL A 57 2.60 7.32 -3.54
C VAL A 57 4.00 6.74 -3.54
N ASP A 58 4.97 7.54 -3.97
CA ASP A 58 6.38 7.17 -3.87
C ASP A 58 6.90 7.48 -2.46
N LEU A 59 6.85 6.46 -1.60
CA LEU A 59 7.34 6.55 -0.22
C LEU A 59 8.81 6.93 -0.15
N TYR A 60 9.65 6.49 -1.09
CA TYR A 60 11.07 6.85 -1.07
C TYR A 60 11.27 8.33 -1.35
N LYS A 61 10.56 8.85 -2.35
CA LYS A 61 10.56 10.29 -2.63
C LYS A 61 10.08 11.09 -1.42
N LEU A 62 8.99 10.67 -0.79
CA LEU A 62 8.46 11.32 0.41
C LEU A 62 9.48 11.34 1.56
N ILE A 63 10.16 10.22 1.80
CA ILE A 63 11.21 10.12 2.84
C ILE A 63 12.40 11.02 2.52
N ILE A 64 12.83 11.10 1.26
CA ILE A 64 13.95 11.94 0.83
C ILE A 64 13.60 13.42 1.00
N GLU A 65 12.40 13.83 0.59
CA GLU A 65 11.93 15.22 0.69
C GLU A 65 11.59 15.61 2.13
N GLN A 66 11.14 14.66 2.95
CA GLN A 66 10.69 14.88 4.32
C GLN A 66 11.29 13.85 5.29
N PRO A 67 12.60 13.90 5.59
CA PRO A 67 13.26 12.87 6.41
C PRO A 67 12.72 12.74 7.84
N HIS A 68 12.05 13.78 8.33
CA HIS A 68 11.47 13.83 9.68
C HIS A 68 10.30 12.84 9.85
N ILE A 69 9.68 12.36 8.77
CA ILE A 69 8.56 11.39 8.85
C ILE A 69 8.98 10.03 9.42
N LEU A 70 10.28 9.70 9.37
CA LEU A 70 10.83 8.47 9.93
C LEU A 70 11.34 8.63 11.36
N ARG A 71 11.32 9.85 11.92
CA ARG A 71 11.76 10.08 13.30
C ARG A 71 10.66 9.66 14.26
N THR A 72 10.93 8.64 15.08
CA THR A 72 9.99 8.11 16.08
C THR A 72 9.53 9.16 17.10
N THR A 73 10.35 10.18 17.39
CA THR A 73 9.99 11.29 18.28
C THR A 73 8.95 12.24 17.69
N ASP A 74 8.83 12.29 16.36
CA ASP A 74 7.98 13.24 15.64
C ASP A 74 6.61 12.64 15.29
N GLY A 75 6.38 11.35 15.57
CA GLY A 75 5.17 10.62 15.18
C GLY A 75 3.87 11.25 15.69
N ILE A 76 3.79 11.63 16.97
CA ILE A 76 2.59 12.27 17.54
C ILE A 76 2.33 13.64 16.89
N LYS A 77 3.39 14.39 16.58
CA LYS A 77 3.28 15.72 15.96
C LYS A 77 2.73 15.60 14.54
N ILE A 78 3.25 14.66 13.76
CA ILE A 78 2.81 14.40 12.38
C ILE A 78 1.36 13.94 12.38
N LEU A 79 1.01 12.97 13.22
CA LEU A 79 -0.36 12.49 13.35
C LEU A 79 -1.33 13.62 13.72
N ALA A 80 -0.96 14.49 14.66
CA ALA A 80 -1.80 15.62 15.06
C ALA A 80 -2.01 16.64 13.93
N GLN A 81 -0.99 16.90 13.10
CA GLN A 81 -1.08 17.83 11.97
C GLN A 81 -1.97 17.26 10.85
N ASP A 82 -1.76 15.99 10.48
CA ASP A 82 -2.48 15.36 9.37
C ASP A 82 -3.92 15.00 9.74
N LEU A 83 -4.16 14.45 10.94
CA LEU A 83 -5.51 14.07 11.37
C LEU A 83 -6.37 15.31 11.67
N ALA A 84 -5.80 16.39 12.18
CA ALA A 84 -6.56 17.63 12.38
C ALA A 84 -7.18 18.10 11.06
N SER A 85 -6.44 18.10 9.95
CA SER A 85 -6.98 18.51 8.65
C SER A 85 -8.13 17.62 8.17
N THR A 86 -8.10 16.33 8.50
CA THR A 86 -9.13 15.34 8.09
C THR A 86 -10.39 15.44 8.94
N PHE A 87 -10.26 15.69 10.25
CA PHE A 87 -11.40 15.82 11.16
C PHE A 87 -11.99 17.23 11.24
N PHE A 88 -11.27 18.25 10.76
CA PHE A 88 -11.75 19.63 10.61
C PHE A 88 -12.11 19.99 9.17
N ALA A 89 -12.25 19.02 8.26
CA ALA A 89 -12.92 19.25 6.99
C ALA A 89 -14.35 19.72 7.30
N PRO A 90 -14.78 20.91 6.82
CA PRO A 90 -16.15 21.36 7.01
C PRO A 90 -17.05 20.34 6.32
N THR A 91 -17.82 19.59 7.11
CA THR A 91 -18.96 18.83 6.58
C THR A 91 -20.04 19.86 6.21
N TYR A 92 -19.92 20.45 5.02
CA TYR A 92 -20.99 21.19 4.35
C TYR A 92 -21.38 20.45 3.08
#